data_AF-A0A350R1I8-F1
#
_entry.id   AF-A0A350R1I8-F1
#
_cell.length_a   1.000
_cell.length_b   1.000
_cell.length_c   1.000
_cell.angle_alpha   90.00
_cell.angle_beta   90.00
_cell.angle_gamma   90.00
#
_symmetry.space_group_name_H-M   'P 1'
#
loop_
_entity.id
_entity.type
_entity.pdbx_description
1 polymer ?
#
loop_
_entity_poly.entity_id
_entity_poly.type
_entity_poly.pdbx_seq_one_letter_code
_entity_poly.pdbx_strand_id
1 'polypeptide(L)'
;TIAWNSEANEYALLDEKENVVSGTLSKTEHLNWLLTSSDSVVENTTYSTYLMAGYSGKSNLSVKTGLDVGENTNVTSVTYTKADEAKDVILRTNGGTLTVNADTDNVTHYGSSDRVNVTAVANQSYHEFGKVTSLVVNAGHIVVEDGSAVSAVFAKPSADAVVSVTSEVKNIPVYAPESVILDGNCQKKEAVDNIDKAIEGLKVFAGGEGTKKSPYSIVTGEQALLIENYSGYFKLDADIVVTNEIYMSGKTYVVDLNGHSVTLEYAEGVKPNNGSVFYIGGKKGTLTINDSSEGKTGSVIGSDKTYTNKVTSAVRAGNYGKLTINGGHFIGRSQGTSCIFVMTSMSSGSKATVVINGGEFETKTPSNGIYLS
;
A
#
# COMPACT_ATOMS: atom_id res chain seq x y z
N THR A 1 30.62 -18.35 23.97
CA THR A 1 29.85 -17.60 22.95
C THR A 1 30.77 -17.17 21.83
N ILE A 2 30.28 -17.03 20.60
CA ILE A 2 31.06 -16.44 19.49
C ILE A 2 30.59 -15.01 19.29
N ALA A 3 31.54 -14.09 19.14
CA ALA A 3 31.30 -12.71 18.75
C ALA A 3 32.00 -12.42 17.42
N TRP A 4 31.34 -11.71 16.51
CA TRP A 4 31.96 -11.14 15.32
C TRP A 4 32.23 -9.65 15.54
N ASN A 5 33.49 -9.25 15.43
CA ASN A 5 33.91 -7.85 15.44
C ASN A 5 33.73 -7.27 14.03
N SER A 6 32.69 -6.46 13.82
CA SER A 6 32.38 -5.89 12.52
C SER A 6 33.33 -4.77 12.09
N GLU A 7 34.10 -4.19 13.01
CA GLU A 7 35.11 -3.16 12.71
C GLU A 7 36.36 -3.78 12.09
N ALA A 8 36.89 -4.85 12.69
CA ALA A 8 38.08 -5.54 12.20
C ALA A 8 37.77 -6.69 11.22
N ASN A 9 36.50 -7.08 11.12
CA ASN A 9 36.04 -8.27 10.40
C ASN A 9 36.70 -9.58 10.90
N GLU A 10 36.71 -9.78 12.21
CA GLU A 10 37.33 -10.93 12.88
C GLU A 10 36.35 -11.58 13.88
N TYR A 11 36.61 -12.84 14.26
CA TYR A 11 35.83 -13.54 15.28
C TYR A 11 36.59 -13.63 16.60
N ALA A 12 35.86 -13.51 17.70
CA ALA A 12 36.33 -13.79 19.04
C ALA A 12 35.52 -14.92 19.68
N LEU A 13 36.22 -15.79 20.40
CA LEU A 13 35.62 -16.81 21.26
C LEU A 13 35.57 -16.26 22.69
N LEU A 14 34.39 -16.26 23.28
CA LEU A 14 34.14 -15.81 24.64
C LEU A 14 33.78 -16.98 25.57
N ASP A 15 34.19 -16.90 26.82
CA ASP A 15 33.75 -17.83 27.88
C ASP A 15 32.29 -17.56 28.31
N GLU A 16 31.79 -18.29 29.30
CA GLU A 16 30.42 -18.13 29.83
C GLU A 16 30.19 -16.79 30.55
N LYS A 17 31.26 -16.09 30.92
CA LYS A 17 31.25 -14.76 31.55
C LYS A 17 31.58 -13.66 30.55
N GLU A 18 31.55 -13.98 29.25
CA GLU A 18 31.86 -13.09 28.13
C GLU A 18 33.31 -12.56 28.10
N ASN A 19 34.25 -13.20 28.81
CA ASN A 19 35.66 -12.87 28.70
C ASN A 19 36.26 -13.48 27.42
N VAL A 20 37.16 -12.74 26.78
CA VAL A 20 37.86 -13.21 25.58
C VAL A 20 38.76 -14.40 25.91
N VAL A 21 38.47 -15.54 25.29
CA VAL A 21 39.31 -16.75 25.30
C VAL A 21 40.30 -16.70 24.13
N SER A 22 39.86 -16.22 22.97
CA SER A 22 40.67 -16.08 21.76
C SER A 22 40.06 -15.03 20.81
N GLY A 23 40.89 -14.40 19.97
CA GLY A 23 40.49 -13.34 19.06
C GLY A 23 40.46 -11.95 19.71
N THR A 24 39.88 -10.97 19.01
CA THR A 24 39.85 -9.56 19.45
C THR A 24 38.45 -8.98 19.27
N LEU A 25 37.95 -8.29 20.29
CA LEU A 25 36.74 -7.49 20.22
C LEU A 25 37.06 -6.04 19.87
N SER A 26 36.13 -5.35 19.21
CA SER A 26 36.18 -3.89 19.09
C SER A 26 36.05 -3.27 20.49
N LYS A 27 36.71 -2.13 20.70
CA LYS A 27 36.51 -1.30 21.89
C LYS A 27 35.12 -0.69 21.93
N THR A 28 34.49 -0.54 20.77
CA THR A 28 33.12 -0.06 20.63
C THR A 28 32.19 -1.25 20.70
N GLU A 29 31.54 -1.44 21.85
CA GLU A 29 30.83 -2.68 22.18
C GLU A 29 29.78 -3.06 21.13
N HIS A 30 28.95 -2.13 20.66
CA HIS A 30 27.90 -2.41 19.67
C HIS A 30 28.43 -2.81 18.27
N LEU A 31 29.73 -2.70 18.00
CA LEU A 31 30.35 -3.25 16.78
C LEU A 31 30.77 -4.72 16.94
N ASN A 32 30.60 -5.30 18.13
CA ASN A 32 30.71 -6.74 18.34
C ASN A 32 29.31 -7.36 18.23
N TRP A 33 29.19 -8.45 17.48
CA TRP A 33 27.94 -9.16 17.20
C TRP A 33 27.94 -10.54 17.84
N LEU A 34 27.17 -10.71 18.91
CA LEU A 34 27.00 -12.02 19.55
C LEU A 34 26.06 -12.91 18.73
N LEU A 35 26.50 -14.15 18.47
CA LEU A 35 25.64 -15.19 17.94
C LEU A 35 24.88 -15.84 19.11
N THR A 36 23.56 -15.67 19.14
CA THR A 36 22.73 -16.12 20.28
C THR A 36 21.38 -16.68 19.83
N SER A 37 20.79 -17.53 20.67
CA SER A 37 19.39 -17.98 20.57
C SER A 37 18.59 -17.62 21.82
N SER A 38 19.12 -16.71 22.66
CA SER A 38 18.50 -16.29 23.93
C SER A 38 17.99 -14.86 23.82
N ASP A 39 16.69 -14.67 23.98
CA ASP A 39 16.08 -13.34 24.07
C ASP A 39 16.62 -12.56 25.27
N SER A 40 16.90 -13.25 26.39
CA SER A 40 17.53 -12.62 27.55
C SER A 40 18.88 -12.00 27.23
N VAL A 41 19.68 -12.60 26.35
CA VAL A 41 20.95 -12.00 25.89
C VAL A 41 20.65 -10.80 25.00
N VAL A 42 19.77 -10.95 24.01
CA VAL A 42 19.39 -9.88 23.06
C VAL A 42 18.94 -8.60 23.76
N GLU A 43 18.14 -8.70 24.82
CA GLU A 43 17.54 -7.53 25.47
C GLU A 43 18.47 -6.86 26.50
N ASN A 44 19.54 -7.52 26.95
CA ASN A 44 20.37 -7.05 28.07
C ASN A 44 21.85 -6.83 27.75
N THR A 45 22.33 -7.30 26.60
CA THR A 45 23.73 -7.12 26.20
C THR A 45 24.03 -5.68 25.76
N THR A 46 25.31 -5.30 25.80
CA THR A 46 25.82 -4.06 25.19
C THR A 46 26.43 -4.28 23.80
N TYR A 47 26.52 -5.54 23.36
CA TYR A 47 26.89 -5.94 22.01
C TYR A 47 25.69 -5.92 21.08
N SER A 48 25.92 -5.89 19.77
CA SER A 48 24.88 -6.21 18.79
C SER A 48 24.64 -7.73 18.78
N THR A 49 23.52 -8.18 18.22
CA THR A 49 23.16 -9.59 18.23
C THR A 49 22.72 -10.11 16.87
N TYR A 50 23.17 -11.32 16.54
CA TYR A 50 22.65 -12.13 15.45
C TYR A 50 21.88 -13.31 16.03
N LEU A 51 20.59 -13.42 15.69
CA LEU A 51 19.77 -14.55 16.11
C LEU A 51 20.06 -15.78 15.25
N MET A 52 20.51 -16.83 15.91
CA MET A 52 20.76 -18.11 15.25
C MET A 52 19.48 -18.68 14.63
N ALA A 53 19.65 -19.44 13.54
CA ALA A 53 18.54 -20.11 12.87
C ALA A 53 17.80 -21.07 13.83
N GLY A 54 16.47 -21.08 13.75
CA GLY A 54 15.62 -21.92 14.61
C GLY A 54 15.39 -21.31 16.00
N TYR A 55 15.64 -20.01 16.17
CA TYR A 55 15.32 -19.29 17.39
C TYR A 55 13.83 -19.44 17.74
N SER A 56 13.54 -19.89 18.96
CA SER A 56 12.19 -20.19 19.43
C SER A 56 11.79 -19.38 20.68
N GLY A 57 12.50 -18.28 20.94
CA GLY A 57 12.22 -17.41 22.08
C GLY A 57 11.04 -16.46 21.84
N LYS A 58 11.06 -15.31 22.51
CA LYS A 58 10.03 -14.26 22.37
C LYS A 58 9.86 -13.81 20.91
N SER A 59 8.62 -13.54 20.53
CA SER A 59 8.28 -12.89 19.25
C SER A 59 8.47 -11.38 19.26
N ASN A 60 8.53 -10.77 20.45
CA ASN A 60 8.71 -9.34 20.65
C ASN A 60 10.06 -9.13 21.33
N LEU A 61 10.92 -8.30 20.75
CA LEU A 61 12.26 -8.01 21.27
C LEU A 61 12.45 -6.52 21.48
N SER A 62 13.04 -6.14 22.62
CA SER A 62 13.45 -4.76 22.90
C SER A 62 14.96 -4.66 22.94
N VAL A 63 15.56 -3.85 22.06
CA VAL A 63 17.02 -3.77 21.86
C VAL A 63 17.53 -2.33 22.00
N LYS A 64 18.81 -2.20 22.38
CA LYS A 64 19.55 -0.92 22.51
C LYS A 64 20.80 -0.83 21.62
N THR A 65 21.03 -1.88 20.84
CA THR A 65 22.18 -2.11 19.96
C THR A 65 21.67 -2.72 18.65
N GLY A 66 22.58 -3.11 17.75
CA GLY A 66 22.21 -3.75 16.49
C GLY A 66 21.59 -5.12 16.70
N LEU A 67 20.69 -5.49 15.78
CA LEU A 67 19.99 -6.77 15.78
C LEU A 67 19.88 -7.26 14.35
N ASP A 68 20.21 -8.52 14.13
CA ASP A 68 19.89 -9.26 12.93
C ASP A 68 19.10 -10.51 13.31
N VAL A 69 17.83 -10.56 12.91
CA VAL A 69 16.96 -11.71 13.21
C VAL A 69 17.24 -12.93 12.32
N GLY A 70 18.12 -12.80 11.32
CA GLY A 70 18.42 -13.86 10.36
C GLY A 70 17.18 -14.31 9.60
N GLU A 71 17.03 -15.63 9.46
CA GLU A 71 15.90 -16.25 8.74
C GLU A 71 14.66 -16.45 9.65
N ASN A 72 14.68 -15.97 10.89
CA ASN A 72 13.64 -16.27 11.87
C ASN A 72 12.38 -15.41 11.64
N THR A 73 11.27 -16.05 11.27
CA THR A 73 9.98 -15.38 11.03
C THR A 73 9.08 -15.29 12.26
N ASN A 74 9.47 -15.93 13.38
CA ASN A 74 8.69 -15.90 14.62
C ASN A 74 8.88 -14.59 15.41
N VAL A 75 9.89 -13.79 15.10
CA VAL A 75 10.05 -12.44 15.62
C VAL A 75 9.13 -11.51 14.81
N THR A 76 8.04 -11.09 15.43
CA THR A 76 7.00 -10.28 14.80
C THR A 76 7.03 -8.81 15.23
N SER A 77 7.81 -8.48 16.26
CA SER A 77 7.99 -7.11 16.74
C SER A 77 9.40 -6.87 17.26
N VAL A 78 10.03 -5.79 16.81
CA VAL A 78 11.31 -5.29 17.31
C VAL A 78 11.12 -3.84 17.72
N THR A 79 11.55 -3.49 18.93
CA THR A 79 11.63 -2.10 19.40
C THR A 79 13.08 -1.74 19.67
N TYR A 80 13.61 -0.82 18.90
CA TYR A 80 14.91 -0.21 19.15
C TYR A 80 14.72 1.11 19.91
N THR A 81 15.37 1.22 21.06
CA THR A 81 15.46 2.47 21.83
C THR A 81 16.93 2.81 22.01
N LYS A 82 17.30 4.06 21.73
CA LYS A 82 18.68 4.53 21.91
C LYS A 82 19.20 4.30 23.33
N ALA A 83 20.52 4.28 23.44
CA ALA A 83 21.20 4.45 24.72
C ALA A 83 21.56 5.93 24.96
N ASP A 84 22.31 6.21 26.03
CA ASP A 84 22.71 7.58 26.36
C ASP A 84 23.73 8.17 25.35
N GLU A 85 24.55 7.31 24.75
CA GLU A 85 25.54 7.68 23.75
C GLU A 85 24.99 7.47 22.33
N ALA A 86 25.30 8.43 21.45
CA ALA A 86 24.95 8.37 20.03
C ALA A 86 25.67 7.22 19.32
N LYS A 87 24.95 6.49 18.46
CA LYS A 87 25.47 5.30 17.76
C LYS A 87 25.02 5.26 16.30
N ASP A 88 25.79 4.52 15.50
CA ASP A 88 25.36 4.01 14.20
C ASP A 88 24.88 2.58 14.40
N VAL A 89 23.58 2.32 14.19
CA VAL A 89 22.97 1.01 14.47
C VAL A 89 22.45 0.36 13.20
N ILE A 90 22.74 -0.94 13.09
CA ILE A 90 22.22 -1.79 12.01
C ILE A 90 21.13 -2.69 12.58
N LEU A 91 19.96 -2.64 11.96
CA LEU A 91 18.82 -3.50 12.27
C LEU A 91 18.46 -4.32 11.02
N ARG A 92 18.20 -5.61 11.19
CA ARG A 92 17.70 -6.49 10.14
C ARG A 92 16.53 -7.32 10.65
N THR A 93 15.38 -7.18 10.01
CA THR A 93 14.13 -7.88 10.35
C THR A 93 13.72 -8.86 9.24
N ASN A 94 12.80 -9.78 9.55
CA ASN A 94 12.29 -10.79 8.59
C ASN A 94 10.76 -10.91 8.65
N GLY A 95 10.09 -9.74 8.62
CA GLY A 95 8.65 -9.55 8.72
C GLY A 95 8.28 -8.69 9.93
N GLY A 96 6.98 -8.54 10.16
CA GLY A 96 6.46 -7.93 11.39
C GLY A 96 6.66 -6.41 11.47
N THR A 97 6.74 -5.89 12.69
CA THR A 97 6.85 -4.45 12.97
C THR A 97 8.20 -4.09 13.58
N LEU A 98 8.87 -3.09 13.01
CA LEU A 98 10.02 -2.43 13.63
C LEU A 98 9.58 -1.07 14.19
N THR A 99 9.90 -0.78 15.45
CA THR A 99 9.72 0.54 16.06
C THR A 99 11.07 1.12 16.46
N VAL A 100 11.35 2.36 16.06
CA VAL A 100 12.62 3.05 16.26
C VAL A 100 12.38 4.34 17.05
N ASN A 101 13.06 4.45 18.19
CA ASN A 101 13.14 5.67 18.99
C ASN A 101 14.62 5.99 19.27
N ALA A 102 15.18 6.85 18.43
CA ALA A 102 16.61 6.97 18.19
C ALA A 102 17.02 8.42 17.87
N ASP A 103 16.49 9.41 18.59
CA ASP A 103 16.64 10.85 18.33
C ASP A 103 18.08 11.38 18.25
N THR A 104 19.08 10.59 18.66
CA THR A 104 20.52 10.91 18.55
C THR A 104 21.30 9.95 17.67
N ASP A 105 20.68 8.87 17.20
CA ASP A 105 21.38 7.74 16.58
C ASP A 105 21.04 7.68 15.09
N ASN A 106 21.97 7.15 14.31
CA ASN A 106 21.73 6.81 12.91
C ASN A 106 21.29 5.35 12.85
N VAL A 107 20.26 5.07 12.06
CA VAL A 107 19.68 3.74 11.99
C VAL A 107 19.66 3.29 10.55
N THR A 108 20.35 2.18 10.28
CA THR A 108 20.30 1.49 8.99
C THR A 108 19.45 0.24 9.14
N HIS A 109 18.46 0.07 8.26
CA HIS A 109 17.56 -1.06 8.26
C HIS A 109 17.68 -1.90 6.99
N TYR A 110 17.74 -3.22 7.19
CA TYR A 110 17.74 -4.24 6.16
C TYR A 110 16.64 -5.29 6.39
N GLY A 111 16.40 -6.13 5.39
CA GLY A 111 15.48 -7.25 5.50
C GLY A 111 14.05 -6.85 5.14
N SER A 112 13.05 -7.42 5.81
CA SER A 112 11.64 -7.13 5.49
C SER A 112 10.83 -6.74 6.72
N SER A 113 9.90 -5.81 6.56
CA SER A 113 8.95 -5.40 7.60
C SER A 113 7.58 -5.10 7.00
N ASP A 114 6.53 -5.51 7.69
CA ASP A 114 5.16 -5.09 7.36
C ASP A 114 4.97 -3.61 7.71
N ARG A 115 5.60 -3.17 8.80
CA ARG A 115 5.54 -1.79 9.27
C ARG A 115 6.82 -1.37 9.96
N VAL A 116 7.32 -0.19 9.61
CA VAL A 116 8.35 0.52 10.36
C VAL A 116 7.70 1.76 10.99
N ASN A 117 7.92 1.98 12.28
CA ASN A 117 7.51 3.18 13.01
C ASN A 117 8.74 3.92 13.51
N VAL A 118 9.10 5.01 12.86
CA VAL A 118 10.17 5.93 13.28
C VAL A 118 9.57 7.03 14.15
N THR A 119 9.68 6.86 15.46
CA THR A 119 9.21 7.84 16.45
C THR A 119 10.10 9.08 16.45
N ALA A 120 11.41 8.87 16.44
CA ALA A 120 12.41 9.91 16.29
C ALA A 120 13.72 9.29 15.81
N VAL A 121 14.44 10.01 14.96
CA VAL A 121 15.84 9.75 14.59
C VAL A 121 16.62 11.06 14.56
N ALA A 122 17.94 10.98 14.70
CA ALA A 122 18.79 12.14 14.48
C ALA A 122 18.57 12.73 13.07
N ASN A 123 18.94 13.99 12.89
CA ASN A 123 19.00 14.58 11.55
C ASN A 123 19.97 13.85 10.60
N GLN A 124 20.81 12.96 11.12
CA GLN A 124 21.73 12.11 10.36
C GLN A 124 21.12 10.74 9.90
N SER A 125 19.81 10.57 10.08
CA SER A 125 18.87 9.74 9.27
C SER A 125 18.60 8.28 9.65
N TYR A 126 17.38 7.85 9.31
CA TYR A 126 16.97 6.45 9.14
C TYR A 126 17.17 6.07 7.66
N HIS A 127 18.01 5.07 7.40
CA HIS A 127 18.34 4.58 6.08
C HIS A 127 17.66 3.22 5.84
N GLU A 128 16.80 3.14 4.83
CA GLU A 128 16.01 1.94 4.51
C GLU A 128 16.50 1.27 3.24
N PHE A 129 17.11 0.09 3.38
CA PHE A 129 17.61 -0.75 2.27
C PHE A 129 16.75 -2.01 2.01
N GLY A 130 15.75 -2.26 2.85
CA GLY A 130 14.94 -3.47 2.84
C GLY A 130 13.64 -3.35 2.05
N LYS A 131 12.72 -4.28 2.35
CA LYS A 131 11.37 -4.34 1.81
C LYS A 131 10.37 -3.99 2.90
N VAL A 132 9.74 -2.82 2.79
CA VAL A 132 8.85 -2.29 3.82
C VAL A 132 7.48 -1.96 3.23
N THR A 133 6.43 -2.57 3.76
CA THR A 133 5.06 -2.29 3.28
C THR A 133 4.59 -0.89 3.71
N SER A 134 4.98 -0.43 4.91
CA SER A 134 4.63 0.90 5.39
C SER A 134 5.70 1.47 6.31
N LEU A 135 6.16 2.69 6.02
CA LEU A 135 7.11 3.42 6.87
C LEU A 135 6.41 4.65 7.44
N VAL A 136 6.21 4.68 8.75
CA VAL A 136 5.58 5.81 9.46
C VAL A 136 6.67 6.62 10.15
N VAL A 137 6.70 7.93 9.95
CA VAL A 137 7.71 8.82 10.56
C VAL A 137 7.08 9.99 11.29
N ASN A 138 7.55 10.24 12.52
CA ASN A 138 7.10 11.32 13.39
C ASN A 138 8.13 12.43 13.61
N ALA A 139 9.43 12.14 13.51
CA ALA A 139 10.50 13.12 13.62
C ALA A 139 11.80 12.61 12.97
N GLY A 140 12.55 13.52 12.34
CA GLY A 140 13.88 13.26 11.77
C GLY A 140 13.88 13.10 10.25
N HIS A 141 15.01 12.61 9.73
CA HIS A 141 15.24 12.45 8.29
C HIS A 141 15.14 10.97 7.88
N ILE A 142 14.36 10.68 6.84
CA ILE A 142 14.26 9.35 6.23
C ILE A 142 14.96 9.36 4.88
N VAL A 143 15.78 8.35 4.63
CA VAL A 143 16.41 8.07 3.34
C VAL A 143 15.94 6.70 2.85
N VAL A 144 15.21 6.66 1.75
CA VAL A 144 14.86 5.42 1.05
C VAL A 144 15.95 5.15 0.01
N GLU A 145 16.83 4.22 0.32
CA GLU A 145 18.08 3.97 -0.39
C GLU A 145 17.88 3.19 -1.70
N ASP A 146 18.90 3.18 -2.57
CA ASP A 146 18.85 2.39 -3.81
C ASP A 146 18.61 0.90 -3.52
N GLY A 147 17.80 0.27 -4.38
CA GLY A 147 17.37 -1.12 -4.23
C GLY A 147 16.29 -1.37 -3.17
N SER A 148 15.92 -0.36 -2.37
CA SER A 148 14.85 -0.45 -1.39
C SER A 148 13.48 -0.64 -2.03
N ALA A 149 12.60 -1.38 -1.36
CA ALA A 149 11.23 -1.66 -1.79
C ALA A 149 10.24 -1.18 -0.73
N VAL A 150 10.08 0.14 -0.61
CA VAL A 150 9.10 0.78 0.28
C VAL A 150 7.80 1.03 -0.49
N SER A 151 6.68 0.46 -0.04
CA SER A 151 5.40 0.68 -0.74
C SER A 151 4.84 2.08 -0.51
N ALA A 152 4.99 2.64 0.70
CA ALA A 152 4.62 4.01 1.01
C ALA A 152 5.26 4.53 2.30
N VAL A 153 5.47 5.85 2.35
CA VAL A 153 5.86 6.59 3.56
C VAL A 153 4.68 7.42 4.07
N PHE A 154 4.42 7.36 5.37
CA PHE A 154 3.41 8.15 6.07
C PHE A 154 4.10 9.10 7.05
N ALA A 155 4.17 10.37 6.69
CA ALA A 155 4.77 11.39 7.54
C ALA A 155 3.69 12.07 8.38
N LYS A 156 3.81 11.92 9.71
CA LYS A 156 2.95 12.58 10.69
C LYS A 156 3.82 13.27 11.74
N PRO A 157 4.38 14.45 11.41
CA PRO A 157 5.25 15.17 12.32
C PRO A 157 4.59 15.36 13.69
N SER A 158 5.33 15.05 14.75
CA SER A 158 4.98 15.49 16.10
C SER A 158 5.04 17.02 16.19
N ALA A 159 4.42 17.61 17.22
CA ALA A 159 4.49 19.05 17.43
C ALA A 159 5.96 19.52 17.43
N ASP A 160 6.26 20.57 16.66
CA ASP A 160 7.59 21.17 16.50
C ASP A 160 8.68 20.26 15.88
N ALA A 161 8.34 19.03 15.49
CA ALA A 161 9.28 18.12 14.85
C ALA A 161 9.44 18.48 13.36
N VAL A 162 10.69 18.45 12.90
CA VAL A 162 11.02 18.50 11.48
C VAL A 162 11.04 17.08 10.94
N VAL A 163 10.39 16.87 9.80
CA VAL A 163 10.45 15.62 9.04
C VAL A 163 10.88 15.94 7.62
N SER A 164 11.89 15.22 7.15
CA SER A 164 12.30 15.19 5.75
C SER A 164 12.34 13.76 5.23
N VAL A 165 11.97 13.58 3.96
CA VAL A 165 12.05 12.30 3.26
C VAL A 165 12.80 12.52 1.95
N THR A 166 13.88 11.77 1.77
CA THR A 166 14.62 11.68 0.52
C THR A 166 14.59 10.24 0.01
N SER A 167 14.75 10.07 -1.30
CA SER A 167 14.75 8.75 -1.91
C SER A 167 15.67 8.67 -3.11
N GLU A 168 16.42 7.59 -3.20
CA GLU A 168 17.13 7.19 -4.43
C GLU A 168 16.21 6.40 -5.38
N VAL A 169 15.06 5.91 -4.87
CA VAL A 169 14.00 5.24 -5.64
C VAL A 169 12.99 6.27 -6.16
N LYS A 170 12.66 6.20 -7.44
CA LYS A 170 11.74 7.16 -8.08
C LYS A 170 10.28 6.88 -7.73
N ASN A 171 9.52 7.96 -7.62
CA ASN A 171 8.06 7.99 -7.42
C ASN A 171 7.58 7.29 -6.13
N ILE A 172 8.36 7.32 -5.05
CA ILE A 172 7.92 6.79 -3.76
C ILE A 172 6.71 7.60 -3.27
N PRO A 173 5.54 6.99 -3.01
CA PRO A 173 4.38 7.73 -2.52
C PRO A 173 4.59 8.13 -1.06
N VAL A 174 4.51 9.44 -0.79
CA VAL A 174 4.66 10.00 0.55
C VAL A 174 3.40 10.76 0.95
N TYR A 175 2.65 10.21 1.91
CA TYR A 175 1.45 10.82 2.48
C TYR A 175 1.88 11.78 3.59
N ALA A 176 1.83 13.08 3.32
CA ALA A 176 2.43 14.07 4.20
C ALA A 176 1.70 15.43 4.19
N PRO A 177 1.71 16.17 5.31
CA PRO A 177 1.29 17.56 5.33
C PRO A 177 2.32 18.46 4.62
N GLU A 178 1.95 19.70 4.34
CA GLU A 178 2.81 20.70 3.67
C GLU A 178 4.14 20.97 4.39
N SER A 179 4.20 20.77 5.71
CA SER A 179 5.41 21.03 6.50
C SER A 179 6.54 20.03 6.29
N VAL A 180 6.27 18.89 5.64
CA VAL A 180 7.27 17.85 5.39
C VAL A 180 8.10 18.19 4.15
N ILE A 181 9.41 18.08 4.29
CA ILE A 181 10.36 18.36 3.21
C ILE A 181 10.55 17.08 2.39
N LEU A 182 10.33 17.17 1.08
CA LEU A 182 10.45 16.05 0.15
C LEU A 182 11.44 16.41 -0.96
N ASP A 183 12.22 15.43 -1.42
CA ASP A 183 13.00 15.58 -2.65
C ASP A 183 12.16 15.32 -3.91
N GLY A 184 12.80 15.43 -5.09
CA GLY A 184 12.14 15.25 -6.37
C GLY A 184 11.82 13.81 -6.75
N ASN A 185 12.33 12.82 -6.02
CA ASN A 185 12.03 11.40 -6.26
C ASN A 185 10.80 10.95 -5.48
N CYS A 186 10.38 11.71 -4.46
CA CYS A 186 9.16 11.48 -3.73
C CYS A 186 7.91 11.98 -4.50
N GLN A 187 6.88 11.14 -4.59
CA GLN A 187 5.55 11.53 -5.06
C GLN A 187 4.68 11.94 -3.87
N LYS A 188 4.52 13.25 -3.65
CA LYS A 188 3.66 13.76 -2.58
C LYS A 188 2.19 13.33 -2.77
N LYS A 189 1.60 12.82 -1.71
CA LYS A 189 0.17 12.51 -1.55
C LYS A 189 -0.38 13.31 -0.37
N GLU A 190 -1.68 13.60 -0.40
CA GLU A 190 -2.33 14.30 0.72
C GLU A 190 -2.21 13.51 2.02
N ALA A 191 -2.00 14.21 3.13
CA ALA A 191 -1.95 13.60 4.45
C ALA A 191 -3.26 12.84 4.76
N VAL A 192 -3.08 11.64 5.33
CA VAL A 192 -4.16 10.74 5.75
C VAL A 192 -4.54 11.04 7.21
N ASP A 193 -5.82 10.89 7.56
CA ASP A 193 -6.31 11.19 8.90
C ASP A 193 -6.13 9.99 9.84
N ASN A 194 -6.23 8.78 9.30
CA ASN A 194 -6.07 7.48 9.94
C ASN A 194 -5.08 6.59 9.15
N ILE A 195 -3.82 6.61 9.61
CA ILE A 195 -2.70 5.85 9.02
C ILE A 195 -2.99 4.34 8.99
N ASP A 196 -3.56 3.77 10.06
CA ASP A 196 -3.79 2.31 10.11
C ASP A 196 -4.76 1.86 9.02
N LYS A 197 -5.80 2.64 8.78
CA LYS A 197 -6.76 2.38 7.69
C LYS A 197 -6.12 2.56 6.31
N ALA A 198 -5.22 3.54 6.15
CA ALA A 198 -4.48 3.71 4.90
C ALA A 198 -3.53 2.54 4.63
N ILE A 199 -2.89 2.00 5.67
CA ILE A 199 -2.05 0.79 5.59
C ILE A 199 -2.90 -0.43 5.23
N GLU A 200 -4.09 -0.60 5.79
CA GLU A 200 -5.03 -1.64 5.35
C GLU A 200 -5.40 -1.50 3.88
N GLY A 201 -5.61 -0.26 3.42
CA GLY A 201 -5.82 0.07 2.01
C GLY A 201 -4.66 -0.37 1.11
N LEU A 202 -3.41 -0.13 1.53
CA LEU A 202 -2.20 -0.53 0.78
C LEU A 202 -2.02 -2.04 0.62
N LYS A 203 -2.64 -2.87 1.47
CA LYS A 203 -2.58 -4.33 1.34
C LYS A 203 -3.39 -4.85 0.15
N VAL A 204 -4.27 -4.01 -0.40
CA VAL A 204 -5.31 -4.41 -1.37
C VAL A 204 -5.30 -3.52 -2.60
N PHE A 205 -5.10 -2.22 -2.40
CA PHE A 205 -5.09 -1.17 -3.41
C PHE A 205 -3.72 -0.49 -3.45
N ALA A 206 -3.53 0.53 -4.30
CA ALA A 206 -2.31 1.34 -4.31
C ALA A 206 -2.25 2.38 -3.17
N GLY A 207 -3.18 2.30 -2.21
CA GLY A 207 -3.22 3.11 -0.99
C GLY A 207 -4.57 3.81 -0.78
N GLY A 208 -4.60 4.71 0.20
CA GLY A 208 -5.80 5.48 0.59
C GLY A 208 -6.65 4.83 1.68
N GLU A 209 -7.58 5.60 2.24
CA GLU A 209 -8.45 5.18 3.36
C GLU A 209 -9.91 4.89 2.97
N GLY A 210 -10.25 5.06 1.69
CA GLY A 210 -11.62 4.99 1.19
C GLY A 210 -12.52 6.13 1.66
N THR A 211 -11.95 7.28 2.06
CA THR A 211 -12.68 8.49 2.44
C THR A 211 -12.70 9.49 1.28
N LYS A 212 -13.53 10.54 1.35
CA LYS A 212 -13.58 11.55 0.29
C LYS A 212 -12.23 12.26 0.09
N LYS A 213 -11.51 12.50 1.19
CA LYS A 213 -10.19 13.15 1.22
C LYS A 213 -9.09 12.19 0.79
N SER A 214 -9.19 10.92 1.18
CA SER A 214 -8.22 9.87 0.85
C SER A 214 -8.95 8.66 0.25
N PRO A 215 -9.37 8.73 -1.03
CA PRO A 215 -10.01 7.62 -1.71
C PRO A 215 -9.02 6.46 -1.88
N TYR A 216 -9.52 5.22 -1.98
CA TYR A 216 -8.67 4.10 -2.37
C TYR A 216 -8.17 4.31 -3.81
N SER A 217 -6.85 4.21 -4.02
CA SER A 217 -6.20 4.36 -5.32
C SER A 217 -6.17 3.04 -6.08
N ILE A 218 -6.73 3.04 -7.30
CA ILE A 218 -6.87 1.86 -8.14
C ILE A 218 -5.98 2.04 -9.37
N VAL A 219 -5.01 1.14 -9.53
CA VAL A 219 -4.03 1.18 -10.63
C VAL A 219 -4.01 -0.11 -11.46
N THR A 220 -4.71 -1.18 -11.03
CA THR A 220 -4.84 -2.41 -11.83
C THR A 220 -6.28 -2.92 -11.89
N GLY A 221 -6.55 -3.80 -12.86
CA GLY A 221 -7.85 -4.45 -13.00
C GLY A 221 -8.18 -5.39 -11.83
N GLU A 222 -7.18 -6.11 -11.31
CA GLU A 222 -7.34 -7.01 -10.16
C GLU A 222 -7.78 -6.23 -8.91
N GLN A 223 -7.19 -5.07 -8.67
CA GLN A 223 -7.60 -4.17 -7.59
C GLN A 223 -9.04 -3.70 -7.77
N ALA A 224 -9.43 -3.34 -9.00
CA ALA A 224 -10.79 -2.88 -9.29
C ALA A 224 -11.84 -3.97 -9.05
N LEU A 225 -11.52 -5.24 -9.31
CA LEU A 225 -12.42 -6.36 -9.00
C LEU A 225 -12.66 -6.51 -7.50
N LEU A 226 -11.69 -6.17 -6.64
CA LEU A 226 -11.84 -6.25 -5.19
C LEU A 226 -12.75 -5.18 -4.60
N ILE A 227 -13.15 -4.16 -5.36
CA ILE A 227 -14.05 -3.06 -4.91
C ILE A 227 -15.35 -3.61 -4.31
N GLU A 228 -15.88 -4.73 -4.80
CA GLU A 228 -17.12 -5.35 -4.28
C GLU A 228 -17.06 -5.66 -2.78
N ASN A 229 -15.87 -5.90 -2.26
CA ASN A 229 -15.64 -6.24 -0.86
C ASN A 229 -15.64 -5.01 0.06
N TYR A 230 -15.52 -3.81 -0.51
CA TYR A 230 -15.37 -2.56 0.22
C TYR A 230 -16.58 -1.63 0.04
N SER A 231 -16.51 -0.47 0.68
CA SER A 231 -17.44 0.64 0.51
C SER A 231 -16.68 1.95 0.72
N GLY A 232 -17.16 3.03 0.13
CA GLY A 232 -16.54 4.35 0.26
C GLY A 232 -16.12 4.93 -1.08
N TYR A 233 -14.98 5.62 -1.07
CA TYR A 233 -14.48 6.39 -2.21
C TYR A 233 -13.30 5.67 -2.86
N PHE A 234 -13.33 5.60 -4.19
CA PHE A 234 -12.34 4.96 -5.04
C PHE A 234 -11.96 5.94 -6.15
N LYS A 235 -10.68 5.94 -6.53
CA LYS A 235 -10.14 6.82 -7.56
C LYS A 235 -9.24 6.01 -8.48
N LEU A 236 -9.46 6.11 -9.79
CA LEU A 236 -8.54 5.53 -10.76
C LEU A 236 -7.30 6.43 -10.87
N ASP A 237 -6.11 5.82 -10.81
CA ASP A 237 -4.82 6.49 -11.06
C ASP A 237 -4.08 5.86 -12.26
N ALA A 238 -4.76 4.97 -12.98
CA ALA A 238 -4.29 4.40 -14.24
C ALA A 238 -5.49 3.95 -15.10
N ASP A 239 -5.27 3.83 -16.41
CA ASP A 239 -6.18 3.11 -17.27
C ASP A 239 -6.09 1.60 -16.95
N ILE A 240 -7.24 0.97 -16.75
CA ILE A 240 -7.31 -0.42 -16.31
C ILE A 240 -8.22 -1.26 -17.20
N VAL A 241 -7.86 -2.53 -17.33
CA VAL A 241 -8.69 -3.55 -17.97
C VAL A 241 -9.10 -4.55 -16.90
N VAL A 242 -10.42 -4.74 -16.71
CA VAL A 242 -10.97 -5.75 -15.80
C VAL A 242 -11.38 -6.99 -16.59
N THR A 243 -11.04 -8.15 -16.03
CA THR A 243 -11.28 -9.45 -16.65
C THR A 243 -12.64 -10.07 -16.28
N ASN A 244 -13.40 -9.36 -15.45
CA ASN A 244 -14.75 -9.72 -15.02
C ASN A 244 -15.53 -8.45 -14.61
N GLU A 245 -16.80 -8.61 -14.30
CA GLU A 245 -17.67 -7.54 -13.84
C GLU A 245 -17.31 -7.07 -12.43
N ILE A 246 -17.33 -5.76 -12.19
CA ILE A 246 -17.20 -5.19 -10.85
C ILE A 246 -18.60 -5.18 -10.22
N TYR A 247 -18.83 -6.13 -9.29
CA TYR A 247 -20.15 -6.38 -8.72
C TYR A 247 -20.41 -5.58 -7.44
N MET A 248 -21.07 -4.43 -7.57
CA MET A 248 -21.26 -3.47 -6.48
C MET A 248 -22.67 -3.65 -5.90
N SER A 249 -22.82 -4.41 -4.81
CA SER A 249 -24.14 -4.72 -4.24
C SER A 249 -24.27 -4.33 -2.77
N GLY A 250 -25.41 -3.75 -2.40
CA GLY A 250 -25.82 -3.55 -1.00
C GLY A 250 -25.00 -2.56 -0.17
N LYS A 251 -24.05 -1.82 -0.78
CA LYS A 251 -23.18 -0.84 -0.14
C LYS A 251 -23.17 0.50 -0.91
N THR A 252 -22.48 1.49 -0.35
CA THR A 252 -22.28 2.80 -0.96
C THR A 252 -20.89 2.90 -1.56
N TYR A 253 -20.84 3.33 -2.82
CA TYR A 253 -19.63 3.47 -3.60
C TYR A 253 -19.60 4.81 -4.31
N VAL A 254 -18.45 5.47 -4.29
CA VAL A 254 -18.15 6.67 -5.07
C VAL A 254 -16.90 6.36 -5.86
N VAL A 255 -17.01 6.28 -7.18
CA VAL A 255 -15.88 6.03 -8.08
C VAL A 255 -15.58 7.33 -8.81
N ASP A 256 -14.34 7.79 -8.71
CA ASP A 256 -13.80 8.88 -9.51
C ASP A 256 -12.92 8.30 -10.63
N LEU A 257 -13.34 8.52 -11.87
CA LEU A 257 -12.59 8.10 -13.06
C LEU A 257 -11.29 8.89 -13.21
N ASN A 258 -11.22 10.13 -12.71
CA ASN A 258 -10.01 10.95 -12.71
C ASN A 258 -9.29 10.98 -14.07
N GLY A 259 -10.05 11.08 -15.17
CA GLY A 259 -9.49 11.12 -16.52
C GLY A 259 -9.05 9.76 -17.09
N HIS A 260 -9.11 8.69 -16.29
CA HIS A 260 -8.71 7.34 -16.67
C HIS A 260 -9.89 6.46 -17.11
N SER A 261 -9.54 5.38 -17.79
CA SER A 261 -10.47 4.41 -18.38
C SER A 261 -10.54 3.12 -17.58
N VAL A 262 -11.73 2.55 -17.48
CA VAL A 262 -11.96 1.16 -17.06
C VAL A 262 -12.67 0.38 -18.16
N THR A 263 -12.02 -0.67 -18.66
CA THR A 263 -12.50 -1.48 -19.79
C THR A 263 -12.81 -2.90 -19.34
N LEU A 264 -13.96 -3.44 -19.73
CA LEU A 264 -14.30 -4.83 -19.50
C LEU A 264 -13.88 -5.71 -20.67
N GLU A 265 -12.94 -6.61 -20.43
CA GLU A 265 -12.48 -7.65 -21.35
C GLU A 265 -12.49 -9.00 -20.64
N TYR A 266 -13.58 -9.76 -20.77
CA TYR A 266 -13.71 -11.04 -20.07
C TYR A 266 -12.53 -11.98 -20.36
N ALA A 267 -11.91 -12.49 -19.30
CA ALA A 267 -10.91 -13.55 -19.41
C ALA A 267 -11.52 -14.83 -20.00
N GLU A 268 -10.65 -15.67 -20.56
CA GLU A 268 -11.05 -16.95 -21.13
C GLU A 268 -11.82 -17.81 -20.11
N GLY A 269 -12.94 -18.39 -20.54
CA GLY A 269 -13.80 -19.23 -19.69
C GLY A 269 -14.70 -18.48 -18.71
N VAL A 270 -14.52 -17.17 -18.49
CA VAL A 270 -15.41 -16.37 -17.62
C VAL A 270 -16.78 -16.19 -18.29
N LYS A 271 -17.84 -16.61 -17.59
CA LYS A 271 -19.22 -16.44 -18.05
C LYS A 271 -19.80 -15.12 -17.51
N PRO A 272 -20.28 -14.21 -18.38
CA PRO A 272 -20.93 -12.98 -17.94
C PRO A 272 -22.14 -13.26 -17.06
N ASN A 273 -22.18 -12.62 -15.89
CA ASN A 273 -23.34 -12.65 -15.02
C ASN A 273 -24.38 -11.65 -15.52
N ASN A 274 -23.97 -10.40 -15.76
CA ASN A 274 -24.80 -9.30 -16.17
C ASN A 274 -24.37 -8.62 -17.48
N GLY A 275 -23.10 -8.70 -17.87
CA GLY A 275 -22.56 -8.08 -19.09
C GLY A 275 -22.08 -6.63 -18.93
N SER A 276 -21.83 -6.14 -17.71
CA SER A 276 -21.51 -4.72 -17.46
C SER A 276 -20.17 -4.53 -16.73
N VAL A 277 -19.46 -3.44 -17.01
CA VAL A 277 -18.22 -3.10 -16.27
C VAL A 277 -18.55 -2.87 -14.80
N PHE A 278 -19.42 -1.89 -14.52
CA PHE A 278 -19.97 -1.65 -13.19
C PHE A 278 -21.39 -2.19 -13.12
N TYR A 279 -21.65 -3.11 -12.19
CA TYR A 279 -23.00 -3.48 -11.79
C TYR A 279 -23.32 -2.86 -10.43
N ILE A 280 -24.44 -2.14 -10.31
CA ILE A 280 -24.95 -1.64 -9.02
C ILE A 280 -26.33 -2.23 -8.70
N GLY A 281 -26.48 -2.83 -7.52
CA GLY A 281 -27.75 -3.42 -7.08
C GLY A 281 -27.84 -3.66 -5.57
N GLY A 282 -28.88 -4.37 -5.14
CA GLY A 282 -29.11 -4.76 -3.75
C GLY A 282 -29.67 -3.62 -2.88
N LYS A 283 -30.36 -3.97 -1.78
CA LYS A 283 -30.90 -2.98 -0.85
C LYS A 283 -29.76 -2.11 -0.31
N LYS A 284 -29.88 -0.78 -0.43
CA LYS A 284 -28.84 0.22 -0.11
C LYS A 284 -27.69 0.36 -1.12
N GLY A 285 -27.72 -0.38 -2.23
CA GLY A 285 -26.74 -0.24 -3.31
C GLY A 285 -26.79 1.15 -3.92
N THR A 286 -25.73 1.94 -3.71
CA THR A 286 -25.58 3.26 -4.33
C THR A 286 -24.21 3.37 -4.99
N LEU A 287 -24.19 3.80 -6.25
CA LEU A 287 -22.97 4.08 -7.01
C LEU A 287 -23.05 5.51 -7.52
N THR A 288 -22.08 6.33 -7.14
CA THR A 288 -21.84 7.64 -7.75
C THR A 288 -20.58 7.55 -8.60
N ILE A 289 -20.68 7.89 -9.88
CA ILE A 289 -19.54 7.98 -10.79
C ILE A 289 -19.25 9.45 -11.06
N ASN A 290 -18.05 9.86 -10.71
CA ASN A 290 -17.48 11.16 -11.00
C ASN A 290 -16.37 11.02 -12.03
N ASP A 291 -16.05 12.12 -12.67
CA ASP A 291 -14.75 12.30 -13.28
C ASP A 291 -14.22 13.65 -12.84
N SER A 292 -13.19 13.67 -11.99
CA SER A 292 -12.60 14.89 -11.47
C SER A 292 -11.62 15.54 -12.43
N SER A 293 -11.18 14.86 -13.50
CA SER A 293 -10.23 15.41 -14.46
C SER A 293 -10.71 16.69 -15.13
N GLU A 294 -9.74 17.49 -15.57
CA GLU A 294 -9.98 18.58 -16.51
C GLU A 294 -10.44 17.98 -17.85
N GLY A 295 -11.54 18.50 -18.41
CA GLY A 295 -12.11 17.97 -19.66
C GLY A 295 -12.97 16.70 -19.52
N LYS A 296 -13.02 16.06 -18.34
CA LYS A 296 -13.88 14.88 -18.07
C LYS A 296 -13.62 13.71 -19.03
N THR A 297 -12.33 13.38 -19.24
CA THR A 297 -11.86 12.42 -20.24
C THR A 297 -11.92 10.96 -19.81
N GLY A 298 -12.19 10.68 -18.54
CA GLY A 298 -12.25 9.34 -17.98
C GLY A 298 -13.42 8.55 -18.57
N SER A 299 -13.23 7.25 -18.74
CA SER A 299 -14.14 6.42 -19.53
C SER A 299 -14.54 5.11 -18.84
N VAL A 300 -15.77 4.67 -19.07
CA VAL A 300 -16.24 3.33 -18.70
C VAL A 300 -16.61 2.61 -19.99
N ILE A 301 -15.88 1.54 -20.30
CA ILE A 301 -15.91 0.92 -21.63
C ILE A 301 -16.42 -0.52 -21.50
N GLY A 302 -17.67 -0.74 -21.90
CA GLY A 302 -18.32 -2.05 -21.93
C GLY A 302 -17.63 -3.04 -22.88
N SER A 303 -17.90 -4.33 -22.71
CA SER A 303 -17.33 -5.38 -23.59
C SER A 303 -17.72 -5.16 -25.06
N ASP A 304 -16.82 -5.51 -25.97
CA ASP A 304 -17.03 -5.55 -27.41
C ASP A 304 -17.73 -6.85 -27.88
N LYS A 305 -17.80 -7.86 -27.01
CA LYS A 305 -18.47 -9.14 -27.28
C LYS A 305 -19.95 -9.08 -26.94
N THR A 306 -20.76 -9.76 -27.75
CA THR A 306 -22.19 -9.98 -27.46
C THR A 306 -22.38 -11.35 -26.81
N TYR A 307 -23.29 -11.42 -25.84
CA TYR A 307 -23.56 -12.65 -25.11
C TYR A 307 -25.06 -12.97 -25.12
N THR A 308 -25.38 -14.25 -25.35
CA THR A 308 -26.76 -14.73 -25.41
C THR A 308 -27.54 -14.34 -24.15
N ASN A 309 -28.72 -13.73 -24.34
CA ASN A 309 -29.62 -13.27 -23.27
C ASN A 309 -29.02 -12.20 -22.34
N LYS A 310 -27.98 -11.49 -22.77
CA LYS A 310 -27.41 -10.35 -22.03
C LYS A 310 -27.46 -9.10 -22.90
N VAL A 311 -27.75 -7.98 -22.26
CA VAL A 311 -27.46 -6.65 -22.83
C VAL A 311 -26.17 -6.21 -22.18
N THR A 312 -25.09 -6.18 -22.97
CA THR A 312 -23.83 -5.64 -22.46
C THR A 312 -23.95 -4.14 -22.25
N SER A 313 -23.23 -3.61 -21.26
CA SER A 313 -23.22 -2.18 -21.04
C SER A 313 -21.95 -1.68 -20.37
N ALA A 314 -21.73 -0.36 -20.40
CA ALA A 314 -20.70 0.24 -19.56
C ALA A 314 -21.12 0.13 -18.07
N VAL A 315 -22.37 0.52 -17.76
CA VAL A 315 -22.91 0.45 -16.40
C VAL A 315 -24.26 -0.24 -16.40
N ARG A 316 -24.56 -1.01 -15.36
CA ARG A 316 -25.87 -1.62 -15.13
C ARG A 316 -26.40 -1.27 -13.75
N ALA A 317 -27.57 -0.65 -13.71
CA ALA A 317 -28.37 -0.49 -12.50
C ALA A 317 -29.38 -1.63 -12.38
N GLY A 318 -29.05 -2.63 -11.55
CA GLY A 318 -29.89 -3.76 -11.20
C GLY A 318 -30.90 -3.44 -10.09
N ASN A 319 -31.56 -4.48 -9.58
CA ASN A 319 -32.59 -4.36 -8.53
C ASN A 319 -32.12 -3.52 -7.34
N TYR A 320 -32.95 -2.56 -6.91
CA TYR A 320 -32.66 -1.57 -5.86
C TYR A 320 -31.48 -0.63 -6.11
N GLY A 321 -30.73 -0.80 -7.20
CA GLY A 321 -29.53 -0.04 -7.50
C GLY A 321 -29.84 1.43 -7.74
N LYS A 322 -29.10 2.32 -7.06
CA LYS A 322 -29.16 3.76 -7.29
C LYS A 322 -27.87 4.22 -7.92
N LEU A 323 -27.95 4.66 -9.16
CA LEU A 323 -26.82 5.16 -9.93
C LEU A 323 -26.92 6.67 -10.07
N THR A 324 -25.82 7.36 -9.78
CA THR A 324 -25.64 8.79 -10.08
C THR A 324 -24.40 8.93 -10.96
N ILE A 325 -24.52 9.64 -12.09
CA ILE A 325 -23.41 9.94 -12.99
C ILE A 325 -23.23 11.45 -13.08
N ASN A 326 -22.02 11.93 -12.79
CA ASN A 326 -21.67 13.34 -12.80
C ASN A 326 -20.70 13.74 -13.93
N GLY A 327 -20.10 12.78 -14.64
CA GLY A 327 -19.14 13.04 -15.72
C GLY A 327 -18.49 11.75 -16.23
N GLY A 328 -17.62 11.90 -17.23
CA GLY A 328 -16.93 10.81 -17.93
C GLY A 328 -17.65 10.35 -19.21
N HIS A 329 -17.03 9.42 -19.93
CA HIS A 329 -17.50 8.88 -21.20
C HIS A 329 -17.89 7.40 -21.06
N PHE A 330 -19.15 7.08 -21.32
CA PHE A 330 -19.70 5.73 -21.15
C PHE A 330 -19.95 5.07 -22.51
N ILE A 331 -19.12 4.07 -22.82
CA ILE A 331 -19.04 3.48 -24.16
C ILE A 331 -19.59 2.05 -24.12
N GLY A 332 -20.64 1.77 -24.90
CA GLY A 332 -21.04 0.41 -25.25
C GLY A 332 -20.44 0.00 -26.60
N ARG A 333 -19.79 -1.17 -26.69
CA ARG A 333 -19.06 -1.59 -27.90
C ARG A 333 -19.66 -2.77 -28.68
N SER A 334 -20.53 -3.58 -28.07
CA SER A 334 -21.08 -4.77 -28.73
C SER A 334 -22.38 -4.49 -29.50
N GLN A 335 -22.78 -5.41 -30.39
CA GLN A 335 -24.07 -5.31 -31.05
C GLN A 335 -25.21 -5.46 -30.04
N GLY A 336 -26.18 -4.52 -30.07
CA GLY A 336 -27.30 -4.51 -29.13
C GLY A 336 -26.91 -4.10 -27.70
N THR A 337 -25.73 -3.49 -27.52
CA THR A 337 -25.25 -2.93 -26.25
C THR A 337 -26.04 -1.70 -25.82
N SER A 338 -25.88 -1.29 -24.56
CA SER A 338 -26.24 0.04 -24.09
C SER A 338 -25.07 0.72 -23.37
N CYS A 339 -25.08 2.04 -23.21
CA CYS A 339 -24.13 2.70 -22.31
C CYS A 339 -24.54 2.42 -20.85
N ILE A 340 -25.84 2.59 -20.56
CA ILE A 340 -26.44 2.28 -19.27
C ILE A 340 -27.57 1.27 -19.49
N PHE A 341 -27.58 0.19 -18.73
CA PHE A 341 -28.74 -0.70 -18.61
C PHE A 341 -29.44 -0.45 -17.28
N VAL A 342 -30.76 -0.26 -17.30
CA VAL A 342 -31.58 -0.07 -16.09
C VAL A 342 -32.61 -1.18 -16.01
N MET A 343 -32.66 -1.88 -14.88
CA MET A 343 -33.64 -2.93 -14.66
C MET A 343 -35.01 -2.33 -14.29
N THR A 344 -35.99 -2.49 -15.19
CA THR A 344 -37.31 -1.84 -15.10
C THR A 344 -38.47 -2.78 -14.76
N SER A 345 -38.26 -4.10 -14.84
CA SER A 345 -39.33 -5.12 -14.73
C SER A 345 -39.69 -5.53 -13.30
N MET A 346 -39.69 -4.60 -12.34
CA MET A 346 -39.78 -4.93 -10.92
C MET A 346 -40.81 -4.06 -10.18
N SER A 347 -41.33 -4.58 -9.06
CA SER A 347 -42.28 -3.85 -8.21
C SER A 347 -41.69 -2.53 -7.72
N SER A 348 -42.54 -1.53 -7.47
CA SER A 348 -42.13 -0.17 -7.08
C SER A 348 -41.15 -0.12 -5.88
N GLY A 349 -41.23 -1.10 -4.97
CA GLY A 349 -40.35 -1.25 -3.81
C GLY A 349 -38.93 -1.76 -4.13
N SER A 350 -38.65 -2.17 -5.38
CA SER A 350 -37.36 -2.74 -5.81
C SER A 350 -36.78 -2.10 -7.08
N LYS A 351 -37.35 -0.96 -7.49
CA LYS A 351 -36.92 -0.22 -8.69
C LYS A 351 -35.45 0.20 -8.61
N ALA A 352 -34.77 0.11 -9.75
CA ALA A 352 -33.52 0.81 -9.97
C ALA A 352 -33.79 2.30 -10.24
N THR A 353 -32.87 3.18 -9.87
CA THR A 353 -32.97 4.62 -10.18
C THR A 353 -31.65 5.11 -10.75
N VAL A 354 -31.72 5.95 -11.78
CA VAL A 354 -30.56 6.59 -12.39
C VAL A 354 -30.75 8.11 -12.38
N VAL A 355 -29.72 8.84 -11.96
CA VAL A 355 -29.62 10.29 -12.06
C VAL A 355 -28.40 10.61 -12.90
N ILE A 356 -28.58 11.40 -13.97
CA ILE A 356 -27.50 11.82 -14.87
C ILE A 356 -27.40 13.33 -14.80
N ASN A 357 -26.28 13.83 -14.27
CA ASN A 357 -25.98 15.25 -14.15
C ASN A 357 -24.95 15.71 -15.21
N GLY A 358 -24.26 14.77 -15.85
CA GLY A 358 -23.26 15.03 -16.88
C GLY A 358 -22.69 13.74 -17.48
N GLY A 359 -21.78 13.89 -18.44
CA GLY A 359 -21.11 12.80 -19.15
C GLY A 359 -21.49 12.68 -20.62
N GLU A 360 -20.67 11.93 -21.36
CA GLU A 360 -20.90 11.54 -22.76
C GLU A 360 -21.30 10.07 -22.83
N PHE A 361 -22.22 9.72 -23.71
CA PHE A 361 -22.77 8.38 -23.84
C PHE A 361 -22.75 7.95 -25.30
N GLU A 362 -21.90 6.99 -25.63
CA GLU A 362 -21.68 6.55 -27.00
C GLU A 362 -21.88 5.04 -27.13
N THR A 363 -22.61 4.61 -28.16
CA THR A 363 -22.63 3.22 -28.60
C THR A 363 -21.81 3.09 -29.88
N LYS A 364 -20.63 2.50 -29.79
CA LYS A 364 -19.82 2.14 -30.96
C LYS A 364 -20.30 0.77 -31.43
N THR A 365 -20.97 0.72 -32.57
CA THR A 365 -21.30 -0.56 -33.20
C THR A 365 -20.10 -1.08 -33.99
N PRO A 366 -19.84 -2.39 -34.02
CA PRO A 366 -18.79 -2.98 -34.88
C PRO A 366 -19.13 -2.94 -36.38
N SER A 367 -20.23 -2.27 -36.80
CA SER A 367 -20.61 -2.15 -38.21
C SER A 367 -19.77 -1.17 -39.03
N ASN A 368 -18.74 -0.55 -38.45
CA ASN A 368 -17.78 0.29 -39.18
C ASN A 368 -16.46 -0.45 -39.33
N GLY A 369 -16.07 -0.67 -40.59
CA GLY A 369 -15.02 -1.59 -41.02
C GLY A 369 -13.62 -1.33 -40.47
N ILE A 370 -12.77 -2.30 -40.78
CA ILE A 370 -11.32 -2.27 -40.60
C ILE A 370 -10.78 -0.93 -41.11
N TYR A 371 -10.30 -0.07 -40.23
CA TYR A 371 -9.31 0.94 -40.58
C TYR A 371 -7.94 0.34 -40.27
N LEU A 372 -7.28 -0.15 -41.31
CA LEU A 372 -5.83 -0.25 -41.31
C LEU A 372 -5.30 1.19 -41.39
N SER A 373 -4.56 1.62 -40.37
CA SER A 373 -3.57 2.68 -40.48
C SER A 373 -2.25 2.18 -39.90
#